data_AF-A0A3S4HV58-F1
#
_entry.id   AF-A0A3S4HV58-F1
#
_cell.length_a   1.000
_cell.length_b   1.000
_cell.length_c   1.000
_cell.angle_alpha   90.00
_cell.angle_beta   90.00
_cell.angle_gamma   90.00
#
_symmetry.space_group_name_H-M   'P 1'
#
loop_
_entity.id
_entity.type
_entity.pdbx_description
1 polymer ?
#
loop_
_entity_poly.entity_id
_entity_poly.type
_entity_poly.pdbx_seq_one_letter_code
_entity_poly.pdbx_strand_id
1 'polypeptide(L)'
;MDLEFSNGVRRVYERMRPSTREAVMIVPIVDEHLILIREYAVGTESYELGFSKGLIDPGETVFEAANRELKEEVGFGAHNLTFLKKTQHGALLFFQQNEYRGGGRSLSGVAGRRRA
;
A
#
# COMPACT_ATOMS: atom_id res chain seq x y z
N MET A 1 15.10 25.10 -7.64
CA MET A 1 15.34 24.62 -9.03
C MET A 1 14.94 25.73 -9.97
N ASP A 2 15.89 26.21 -10.75
CA ASP A 2 15.64 27.24 -11.76
C ASP A 2 15.11 26.58 -13.04
N LEU A 3 13.93 27.02 -13.49
CA LEU A 3 13.26 26.52 -14.69
C LEU A 3 13.08 27.66 -15.69
N GLU A 4 13.34 27.38 -16.96
CA GLU A 4 12.97 28.22 -18.10
C GLU A 4 11.88 27.51 -18.90
N PHE A 5 10.73 28.15 -19.02
CA PHE A 5 9.59 27.62 -19.78
C PHE A 5 9.74 27.91 -21.27
N SER A 6 9.03 27.16 -22.11
CA SER A 6 9.07 27.30 -23.58
C SER A 6 8.66 28.69 -24.10
N ASN A 7 7.97 29.48 -23.27
CA ASN A 7 7.62 30.88 -23.55
C ASN A 7 8.67 31.89 -23.05
N GLY A 8 9.87 31.43 -22.66
CA GLY A 8 10.98 32.27 -22.19
C GLY A 8 10.87 32.76 -20.74
N VAL A 9 9.79 32.42 -20.03
CA VAL A 9 9.62 32.82 -18.62
C VAL A 9 10.53 31.98 -17.73
N ARG A 10 11.27 32.63 -16.83
CA ARG A 10 12.10 31.97 -15.81
C ARG A 10 11.44 31.99 -14.44
N ARG A 11 11.52 30.89 -13.71
CA ARG A 11 10.97 30.74 -12.35
C ARG A 11 11.86 29.86 -11.48
N VAL A 12 11.82 30.13 -10.18
CA VAL A 12 12.42 29.28 -9.15
C VAL A 12 11.32 28.43 -8.52
N TYR A 13 11.51 27.12 -8.56
CA TYR A 13 10.62 26.13 -7.94
C TYR A 13 11.31 25.42 -6.79
N GLU A 14 10.55 25.13 -5.74
CA GLU A 14 10.93 24.21 -4.69
C GLU A 14 10.28 22.86 -4.95
N ARG A 15 11.03 21.78 -4.73
CA ARG A 15 10.52 20.41 -4.80
C ARG A 15 11.13 19.59 -3.68
N MET A 16 10.38 18.58 -3.22
CA MET A 16 10.97 17.56 -2.36
C MET A 16 12.11 16.85 -3.11
N ARG A 17 13.16 16.46 -2.39
CA ARG A 17 14.25 15.69 -3.00
C ARG A 17 13.65 14.39 -3.58
N PRO A 18 13.90 14.06 -4.86
CA PRO A 18 13.40 12.82 -5.42
C PRO A 18 13.91 11.64 -4.61
N SER A 19 13.01 10.84 -4.03
CA SER A 19 13.38 9.56 -3.43
C SER A 19 13.50 8.52 -4.53
N THR A 20 14.54 7.68 -4.48
CA THR A 20 14.63 6.47 -5.30
C THR A 20 13.79 5.33 -4.76
N ARG A 21 13.26 5.47 -3.54
CA ARG A 21 12.38 4.48 -2.93
C ARG A 21 11.00 4.52 -3.57
N GLU A 22 10.59 3.36 -4.06
CA GLU A 22 9.26 3.11 -4.58
C GLU A 22 8.39 2.54 -3.46
N ALA A 23 7.10 2.81 -3.55
CA ALA A 23 6.11 2.22 -2.66
C ALA A 23 5.33 1.12 -3.38
N VAL A 24 4.75 0.23 -2.60
CA VAL A 24 3.82 -0.80 -3.04
C VAL A 24 2.48 -0.61 -2.35
N MET A 25 1.39 -0.78 -3.09
CA MET A 25 0.03 -0.87 -2.56
C MET A 25 -0.57 -2.20 -3.01
N ILE A 26 -1.22 -2.90 -2.09
CA ILE A 26 -1.75 -4.23 -2.33
C ILE A 26 -3.27 -4.22 -2.19
N VAL A 27 -3.97 -4.76 -3.19
CA VAL A 27 -5.43 -4.94 -3.18
C VAL A 27 -5.73 -6.40 -2.84
N PRO A 28 -6.13 -6.72 -1.59
CA PRO A 28 -6.41 -8.09 -1.14
C PRO A 28 -7.83 -8.48 -1.50
N ILE A 29 -8.01 -9.62 -2.16
CA ILE A 29 -9.32 -10.26 -2.30
C ILE A 29 -9.31 -11.64 -1.65
N VAL A 30 -10.17 -11.81 -0.65
CA VAL A 30 -10.41 -13.08 0.06
C VAL A 30 -11.92 -13.32 0.10
N ASP A 31 -12.37 -14.47 -0.41
CA ASP A 31 -13.79 -14.86 -0.45
C ASP A 31 -14.73 -13.78 -1.01
N GLU A 32 -14.37 -13.16 -2.14
CA GLU A 32 -15.09 -12.04 -2.77
C GLU A 32 -15.13 -10.73 -1.95
N HIS A 33 -14.39 -10.64 -0.85
CA HIS A 33 -14.28 -9.44 -0.02
C HIS A 33 -12.93 -8.74 -0.22
N LEU A 34 -12.97 -7.41 -0.23
CA LEU A 34 -11.77 -6.58 -0.15
C LEU A 34 -11.32 -6.42 1.29
N ILE A 35 -10.03 -6.63 1.55
CA ILE A 35 -9.46 -6.39 2.88
C ILE A 35 -8.86 -4.99 2.92
N LEU A 36 -9.33 -4.18 3.88
CA LEU A 36 -8.88 -2.83 4.12
C LEU A 36 -8.32 -2.73 5.54
N ILE A 37 -7.35 -1.84 5.73
CA ILE A 37 -6.78 -1.49 7.02
C ILE A 37 -7.20 -0.09 7.44
N ARG A 38 -7.19 0.15 8.76
CA ARG A 38 -7.37 1.48 9.34
C ARG A 38 -6.02 1.95 9.90
N GLU A 39 -5.49 3.03 9.33
CA GLU A 39 -4.21 3.60 9.74
C GLU A 39 -4.40 5.04 10.21
N TYR A 40 -3.66 5.44 11.26
CA TYR A 40 -3.67 6.82 11.72
C TYR A 40 -2.72 7.66 10.87
N ALA A 41 -3.27 8.66 10.16
CA ALA A 41 -2.51 9.59 9.35
C ALA A 41 -2.23 10.87 10.14
N VAL A 42 -0.96 11.05 10.56
CA VAL A 42 -0.54 12.23 11.33
C VAL A 42 -0.76 13.55 10.59
N GLY A 43 -0.67 13.55 9.25
CA GLY A 43 -0.85 14.77 8.45
C GLY A 43 -2.27 15.33 8.45
N THR A 44 -3.28 14.47 8.65
CA THR A 44 -4.71 14.84 8.73
C THR A 44 -5.28 14.66 10.14
N GLU A 45 -4.47 14.14 11.07
CA GLU A 45 -4.85 13.78 12.44
C GLU A 45 -6.10 12.89 12.50
N SER A 46 -6.23 11.97 11.54
CA SER A 46 -7.43 11.14 11.39
C SER A 46 -7.10 9.69 11.01
N TYR A 47 -8.07 8.80 11.20
CA TYR A 47 -7.96 7.41 10.75
C TYR A 47 -8.46 7.27 9.32
N GLU A 48 -7.56 6.87 8.43
CA GLU A 48 -7.86 6.59 7.04
C GLU A 48 -8.21 5.11 6.87
N LEU A 49 -9.20 4.84 6.01
CA LEU A 49 -9.56 3.48 5.59
C LEU A 49 -8.99 3.27 4.19
N GLY A 50 -8.10 2.30 4.03
CA GLY A 50 -7.41 2.09 2.76
C GLY A 50 -6.81 0.70 2.61
N PHE A 51 -6.11 0.50 1.51
CA PHE A 51 -5.37 -0.71 1.23
C PHE A 51 -4.03 -0.72 1.96
N SER A 52 -3.51 -1.93 2.23
CA SER A 52 -2.16 -2.12 2.76
C SER A 52 -1.14 -1.51 1.80
N LYS A 53 -0.20 -0.73 2.35
CA LYS A 53 0.78 0.02 1.56
C LYS A 53 2.08 0.20 2.33
N GLY A 54 3.20 0.04 1.64
CA GLY A 54 4.51 0.18 2.27
C GLY A 54 5.62 0.53 1.29
N LEU A 55 6.81 0.78 1.84
CA LEU A 55 8.00 1.06 1.03
C LEU A 55 8.64 -0.24 0.57
N ILE A 56 9.20 -0.23 -0.63
CA ILE A 56 10.04 -1.30 -1.13
C ILE A 56 11.44 -1.10 -0.56
N ASP A 57 11.93 -2.10 0.19
CA ASP A 57 13.27 -2.01 0.76
C ASP A 57 14.36 -2.27 -0.28
N PRO A 58 15.58 -1.74 -0.06
CA PRO A 58 16.68 -1.97 -0.99
C PRO A 58 16.95 -3.46 -1.18
N GLY A 59 16.86 -3.91 -2.44
CA GLY A 59 17.08 -5.31 -2.80
C GLY A 59 15.82 -6.17 -2.88
N GLU A 60 14.67 -5.65 -2.44
CA GLU A 60 13.39 -6.33 -2.64
C GLU A 60 12.87 -6.15 -4.06
N THR A 61 12.30 -7.21 -4.61
CA THR A 61 11.35 -7.10 -5.72
C THR A 61 10.03 -6.53 -5.23
N VAL A 62 9.27 -5.97 -6.15
CA VAL A 62 7.92 -5.44 -5.89
C VAL A 62 7.00 -6.51 -5.27
N PHE A 63 7.17 -7.78 -5.65
CA PHE A 63 6.38 -8.90 -5.12
C PHE A 63 6.79 -9.32 -3.70
N GLU A 64 8.10 -9.28 -3.40
CA GLU A 64 8.61 -9.55 -2.05
C GLU A 64 8.12 -8.50 -1.07
N ALA A 65 8.28 -7.22 -1.42
CA ALA A 65 7.77 -6.12 -0.62
C ALA A 65 6.25 -6.23 -0.40
N ALA A 66 5.48 -6.49 -1.45
CA ALA A 66 4.02 -6.69 -1.34
C ALA A 66 3.65 -7.80 -0.36
N ASN A 67 4.35 -8.94 -0.43
CA ASN A 67 4.06 -10.09 0.42
C ASN A 67 4.56 -9.90 1.86
N ARG A 68 5.61 -9.10 2.08
CA ARG A 68 6.06 -8.69 3.41
C ARG A 68 5.02 -7.78 4.07
N GLU A 69 4.61 -6.71 3.39
CA GLU A 69 3.63 -5.74 3.89
C GLU A 69 2.29 -6.40 4.24
N LEU A 70 1.77 -7.30 3.38
CA LEU A 70 0.56 -8.06 3.69
C LEU A 70 0.67 -8.88 4.98
N LYS A 71 1.83 -9.51 5.23
CA LYS A 71 2.05 -10.32 6.44
C LYS A 71 2.14 -9.45 7.67
N GLU A 72 2.75 -8.28 7.56
CA GLU A 72 2.95 -7.34 8.67
C GLU A 72 1.65 -6.62 9.04
N GLU A 73 0.90 -6.12 8.06
CA GLU A 73 -0.28 -5.27 8.31
C GLU A 73 -1.60 -6.05 8.40
N VAL A 74 -1.74 -7.12 7.62
CA VAL A 74 -3.00 -7.88 7.50
C VAL A 74 -2.89 -9.27 8.15
N GLY A 75 -1.67 -9.79 8.33
CA GLY A 75 -1.42 -11.10 8.93
C GLY A 75 -1.54 -12.28 7.97
N PHE A 76 -1.57 -12.04 6.65
CA PHE A 76 -1.67 -13.07 5.62
C PHE A 76 -0.58 -12.89 4.56
N GLY A 77 -0.12 -13.99 3.97
CA GLY A 77 0.72 -13.96 2.78
C GLY A 77 -0.10 -14.30 1.53
N ALA A 78 0.27 -13.75 0.39
CA ALA A 78 -0.31 -14.09 -0.90
C ALA A 78 0.55 -15.14 -1.62
N HIS A 79 -0.10 -16.19 -2.14
CA HIS A 79 0.56 -17.17 -3.02
C HIS A 79 0.56 -16.73 -4.48
N ASN A 80 -0.41 -15.90 -4.88
CA ASN A 80 -0.54 -15.41 -6.24
C ASN A 80 -0.71 -13.90 -6.25
N LEU A 81 0.34 -13.19 -6.66
CA LEU A 81 0.36 -11.73 -6.80
C LEU A 81 0.44 -11.38 -8.29
N THR A 82 -0.48 -10.54 -8.73
CA THR A 82 -0.52 -9.99 -10.08
C THR A 82 -0.18 -8.52 -10.04
N PHE A 83 0.86 -8.13 -10.76
CA PHE A 83 1.18 -6.72 -10.95
C PHE A 83 0.14 -6.07 -11.89
N LEU A 84 -0.52 -5.01 -11.42
CA LEU A 84 -1.50 -4.28 -12.23
C LEU A 84 -0.87 -3.09 -12.95
N LYS A 85 -0.24 -2.20 -12.19
CA LYS A 85 0.21 -0.91 -12.74
C LYS A 85 1.28 -0.25 -11.88
N LYS A 86 2.18 0.50 -12.52
CA LYS A 86 3.02 1.50 -11.86
C LYS A 86 2.38 2.88 -12.02
N THR A 87 2.15 3.56 -10.91
CA THR A 87 1.60 4.91 -10.81
C THR A 87 2.70 5.92 -10.48
N GLN A 88 2.38 7.22 -10.47
CA GLN A 88 3.36 8.26 -10.13
C GLN A 88 3.92 8.13 -8.70
N HIS A 89 3.18 7.50 -7.79
CA HIS A 89 3.54 7.37 -6.37
C HIS A 89 3.89 5.93 -5.95
N GLY A 90 3.94 4.96 -6.86
CA GLY A 90 4.29 3.57 -6.53
C GLY A 90 3.64 2.51 -7.40
N ALA A 91 3.92 1.25 -7.10
CA ALA A 91 3.37 0.06 -7.75
C ALA A 91 2.06 -0.39 -7.09
N LEU A 92 1.09 -0.79 -7.91
CA LEU A 92 -0.16 -1.39 -7.50
C LEU A 92 -0.14 -2.88 -7.85
N LEU A 93 -0.28 -3.73 -6.83
CA LEU A 93 -0.42 -5.17 -6.96
C LEU A 93 -1.79 -5.61 -6.50
N PHE A 94 -2.28 -6.61 -7.21
CA PHE A 94 -3.52 -7.27 -6.93
C PHE A 94 -3.23 -8.70 -6.52
N PHE A 95 -3.88 -9.18 -5.49
CA PHE A 95 -3.86 -10.60 -5.18
C PHE A 95 -5.28 -11.09 -4.97
N GLN A 96 -5.52 -12.28 -5.49
CA GLN A 96 -6.76 -13.00 -5.25
C GLN A 96 -6.42 -14.33 -4.61
N GLN A 97 -7.04 -14.59 -3.47
CA GLN A 97 -7.02 -15.88 -2.82
C GLN A 97 -8.43 -16.46 -2.83
N ASN A 98 -8.67 -17.42 -3.73
CA ASN A 98 -9.82 -18.31 -3.66
C ASN A 98 -9.36 -19.58 -2.92
N GLU A 99 -9.67 -19.73 -1.63
CA GLU A 99 -9.99 -21.01 -0.99
C GLU A 99 -10.26 -20.84 0.52
N TYR A 100 -11.54 -20.78 0.88
CA TYR A 100 -12.05 -21.38 2.13
C TYR A 100 -12.16 -22.90 1.91
N ARG A 101 -11.17 -23.67 2.37
CA ARG A 101 -11.38 -25.10 2.67
C ARG A 101 -11.73 -25.20 4.15
N GLY A 102 -12.98 -25.59 4.41
CA GLY A 102 -13.60 -25.57 5.74
C GLY A 102 -12.72 -26.12 6.86
N GLY A 103 -12.66 -25.36 7.95
CA GLY A 103 -11.97 -25.72 9.18
C GLY A 103 -12.00 -24.54 10.15
N GLY A 104 -13.08 -24.44 10.94
CA GLY A 104 -13.48 -23.25 11.70
C GLY A 104 -12.37 -22.51 12.44
N ARG A 105 -12.12 -21.27 12.03
CA ARG A 105 -11.91 -20.13 12.92
C ARG A 105 -12.59 -18.92 12.30
N SER A 106 -13.59 -18.41 13.00
CA SER A 106 -14.18 -17.10 12.73
C SER A 106 -13.04 -16.07 12.71
N LEU A 107 -12.95 -15.27 11.64
CA LEU A 107 -12.14 -14.06 11.63
C LEU A 107 -12.74 -13.12 12.68
N SER A 108 -12.24 -13.19 13.92
CA SER A 108 -12.64 -12.27 14.97
C SER A 108 -12.22 -10.89 14.52
N GLY A 109 -13.21 -10.07 14.15
CA GLY A 109 -13.01 -8.68 13.80
C GLY A 109 -12.15 -7.98 14.84
N VAL A 110 -11.14 -7.24 14.37
CA VAL A 110 -10.33 -6.37 15.22
C VAL A 110 -11.25 -5.24 15.68
N ALA A 111 -11.94 -5.47 16.79
CA ALA A 111 -12.66 -4.46 17.53
C ALA A 111 -11.62 -3.47 18.07
N GLY A 112 -11.65 -2.24 17.54
CA GLY A 112 -10.85 -1.13 18.04
C GLY A 112 -11.05 -0.98 19.55
N ARG A 113 -9.99 -1.23 20.32
CA ARG A 113 -9.97 -0.89 21.74
C ARG A 113 -9.96 0.63 21.84
N ARG A 114 -11.10 1.22 22.19
CA ARG A 114 -11.14 2.56 22.78
C ARG A 114 -10.28 2.53 24.04
N ARG A 115 -9.30 3.41 24.15
CA ARG A 115 -8.84 3.88 25.46
C ARG A 115 -9.42 5.28 25.67
N ALA A 116 -9.95 5.44 26.87
CA ALA A 116 -10.44 6.70 27.44
C ALA A 116 -9.28 7.69 27.64
#